data_AF-A0A7J5B718-F1
#
_entry.id   AF-A0A7J5B718-F1
#
_cell.length_a   1.000
_cell.length_b   1.000
_cell.length_c   1.000
_cell.angle_alpha   90.00
_cell.angle_beta   90.00
_cell.angle_gamma   90.00
#
_symmetry.space_group_name_H-M   'P 1'
#
loop_
_entity.id
_entity.type
_entity.pdbx_description
1 polymer ?
#
loop_
_entity_poly.entity_id
_entity_poly.type
_entity_poly.pdbx_seq_one_letter_code
_entity_poly.pdbx_strand_id
1 'polypeptide(L)'
;MPAKYSKELKSRAVELVLHAQSDPETAHGANQRIAEELGLNSETLRAWVAAHKRSQAANTPAEPVDLAAENRRLRAELAETKRANEILKKASAFFASMS
;
A
#
# COMPACT_ATOMS: atom_id res chain seq x y z
N MET A 1 24.27 8.62 4.95
CA MET A 1 23.35 9.77 4.94
C MET A 1 21.94 9.25 5.17
N PRO A 2 21.19 9.73 6.17
CA PRO A 2 19.79 9.34 6.35
C PRO A 2 18.99 9.74 5.10
N ALA A 3 18.07 8.89 4.65
CA ALA A 3 17.22 9.20 3.52
C ALA A 3 16.36 10.43 3.87
N LYS A 4 16.30 11.42 2.98
CA LYS A 4 15.55 12.68 3.16
C LYS A 4 14.04 12.46 3.40
N TYR A 5 13.51 11.29 3.01
CA TYR A 5 12.11 10.91 3.19
C TYR A 5 12.03 9.49 3.76
N SER A 6 11.09 9.27 4.69
CA SER A 6 10.84 7.95 5.25
C SER A 6 10.23 7.00 4.21
N LYS A 7 10.46 5.70 4.38
CA LYS A 7 9.86 4.67 3.52
C LYS A 7 8.34 4.70 3.57
N GLU A 8 7.79 4.96 4.76
CA GLU A 8 6.36 5.06 5.00
C GLU A 8 5.73 6.25 4.26
N LEU A 9 6.34 7.44 4.33
CA LEU A 9 5.88 8.62 3.59
C LEU A 9 5.86 8.35 2.08
N LYS A 10 6.93 7.73 1.57
CA LYS A 10 7.02 7.35 0.16
C LYS A 10 5.91 6.38 -0.25
N SER A 11 5.68 5.31 0.53
CA SER A 11 4.61 4.34 0.24
C SER A 11 3.25 5.01 0.26
N ARG A 12 2.96 5.82 1.29
CA ARG A 12 1.65 6.46 1.46
C ARG A 12 1.36 7.49 0.36
N ALA A 13 2.36 8.27 -0.02
CA ALA A 13 2.21 9.24 -1.11
C ALA A 13 1.91 8.55 -2.46
N VAL A 14 2.56 7.41 -2.73
CA VAL A 14 2.29 6.61 -3.93
C VAL A 14 0.87 6.04 -3.91
N GLU A 15 0.41 5.49 -2.78
CA GLU A 15 -0.96 4.97 -2.65
C GLU A 15 -2.02 6.04 -2.91
N LEU A 16 -1.87 7.23 -2.32
CA LEU A 16 -2.80 8.35 -2.52
C LEU A 16 -2.90 8.74 -3.99
N VAL A 17 -1.77 8.79 -4.70
CA VAL A 17 -1.77 9.10 -6.13
C VAL A 17 -2.46 8.01 -6.95
N LEU A 18 -2.20 6.74 -6.66
CA LEU A 18 -2.83 5.64 -7.38
C LEU A 18 -4.34 5.61 -7.15
N HIS A 19 -4.78 5.90 -5.93
CA HIS A 19 -6.19 6.04 -5.59
C HIS A 19 -6.84 7.18 -6.38
N ALA A 20 -6.24 8.39 -6.38
CA ALA A 20 -6.74 9.51 -7.18
C ALA A 20 -6.73 9.19 -8.70
N GLN A 21 -5.75 8.44 -9.19
CA GLN A 21 -5.70 8.04 -10.60
C GLN A 21 -6.75 6.99 -10.99
N SER A 22 -7.40 6.31 -10.03
CA SER A 22 -8.47 5.35 -10.32
C SER A 22 -9.80 6.01 -10.67
N ASP A 23 -9.98 7.28 -10.31
CA ASP A 23 -11.17 8.08 -10.65
C ASP A 23 -10.83 9.06 -11.78
N PRO A 24 -11.49 8.99 -12.96
CA PRO A 24 -11.26 9.89 -14.08
C PRO A 24 -11.33 11.38 -13.71
N GLU A 25 -12.21 11.76 -12.78
CA GLU A 25 -12.41 13.14 -12.37
C GLU A 25 -11.22 13.68 -11.56
N THR A 26 -10.52 12.80 -10.83
CA THR A 26 -9.42 13.21 -9.94
C THR A 26 -8.03 12.81 -10.44
N ALA A 27 -7.96 12.04 -11.54
CA ALA A 27 -6.74 11.55 -12.15
C ALA A 27 -5.87 12.67 -12.74
N HIS A 28 -6.49 13.66 -13.37
CA HIS A 28 -5.77 14.80 -13.92
C HIS A 28 -5.14 15.62 -12.80
N GLY A 29 -3.84 15.90 -12.91
CA GLY A 29 -3.09 16.66 -11.89
C GLY A 29 -2.90 15.96 -10.54
N ALA A 30 -3.28 14.68 -10.38
CA ALA A 30 -3.20 13.96 -9.11
C ALA A 30 -1.81 14.02 -8.46
N ASN A 31 -0.74 13.84 -9.25
CA ASN A 31 0.64 13.92 -8.75
C ASN A 31 0.96 15.30 -8.16
N GLN A 32 0.50 16.37 -8.81
CA GLN A 32 0.81 17.73 -8.40
C GLN A 32 0.05 18.10 -7.13
N ARG A 33 -1.27 17.87 -7.11
CA ARG A 33 -2.11 18.16 -5.94
C ARG A 33 -1.62 17.44 -4.68
N ILE A 34 -1.37 16.13 -4.79
CA ILE A 34 -0.93 15.32 -3.64
C ILE A 34 0.50 15.70 -3.21
N ALA A 35 1.37 16.09 -4.15
CA ALA A 35 2.69 16.59 -3.78
C ALA A 35 2.59 17.91 -2.99
N GLU A 36 1.73 18.83 -3.41
CA GLU A 36 1.48 20.10 -2.71
C GLU A 36 0.90 19.85 -1.31
N GLU A 37 -0.10 18.97 -1.18
CA GLU A 37 -0.71 18.58 0.12
C GLU A 37 0.31 17.98 1.11
N LEU A 38 1.30 17.24 0.61
CA LEU A 38 2.32 16.59 1.42
C LEU A 38 3.62 17.41 1.57
N GLY A 39 3.70 18.60 0.97
CA GLY A 39 4.92 19.42 0.95
C GLY A 39 6.09 18.76 0.22
N LEU A 40 5.80 17.91 -0.77
CA LEU A 40 6.77 17.19 -1.58
C LEU A 40 7.01 17.86 -2.93
N ASN A 41 8.17 17.59 -3.52
CA ASN A 41 8.42 17.94 -4.91
C ASN A 41 7.61 16.99 -5.83
N SER A 42 6.83 17.56 -6.75
CA SER A 42 5.95 16.81 -7.66
C SER A 42 6.68 15.83 -8.58
N GLU A 43 7.86 16.20 -9.09
CA GLU A 43 8.70 15.31 -9.91
C GLU A 43 9.26 14.15 -9.09
N THR A 44 9.56 14.38 -7.82
CA THR A 44 9.98 13.29 -6.90
C THR A 44 8.86 12.28 -6.70
N LEU A 45 7.63 12.76 -6.45
CA LEU A 45 6.46 11.90 -6.29
C LEU A 45 6.15 11.14 -7.59
N ARG A 46 6.21 11.82 -8.74
CA ARG A 46 6.04 11.21 -10.06
C ARG A 46 7.04 10.07 -10.29
N ALA A 47 8.31 10.28 -9.95
CA ALA A 47 9.34 9.24 -10.08
C ALA A 47 9.06 8.03 -9.17
N TRP A 48 8.55 8.24 -7.96
CA TRP A 48 8.16 7.16 -7.06
C TRP A 48 6.98 6.35 -7.60
N VAL A 49 5.95 7.02 -8.11
CA VAL A 49 4.78 6.37 -8.71
C VAL A 49 5.21 5.57 -9.95
N ALA A 50 6.06 6.12 -10.81
CA ALA A 50 6.60 5.43 -11.98
C ALA A 50 7.47 4.22 -11.60
N ALA A 51 8.30 4.32 -10.56
CA ALA A 51 9.07 3.20 -10.04
C ALA A 51 8.15 2.10 -9.48
N HIS A 52 7.10 2.48 -8.76
CA HIS A 52 6.12 1.55 -8.21
C HIS A 52 5.35 0.81 -9.31
N LYS A 53 4.87 1.52 -10.34
CA LYS A 53 4.20 0.90 -11.50
C LYS A 53 5.12 -0.06 -12.25
N ARG A 54 6.40 0.31 -12.43
CA ARG A 54 7.41 -0.59 -13.04
C ARG A 54 7.68 -1.82 -12.19
N SER A 55 7.77 -1.69 -10.86
CA SER A 55 7.95 -2.86 -9.99
C SER A 55 6.73 -3.78 -10.01
N GLN A 56 5.51 -3.25 -10.12
CA GLN A 56 4.31 -4.08 -10.29
C GLN A 56 4.31 -4.79 -11.65
N ALA A 57 4.68 -4.09 -12.73
CA ALA A 57 4.80 -4.68 -14.06
C ALA A 57 5.92 -5.74 -14.13
N ALA A 58 7.06 -5.52 -13.45
CA ALA A 58 8.16 -6.49 -13.36
C ALA A 58 7.83 -7.70 -12.48
N ASN A 59 6.97 -7.52 -11.47
CA ASN A 59 6.40 -8.61 -10.68
C ASN A 59 5.20 -9.30 -11.36
N THR A 60 4.87 -8.90 -12.60
CA THR A 60 3.96 -9.67 -13.46
C THR A 60 4.83 -10.60 -14.30
N PRO A 61 5.06 -11.87 -13.90
CA PRO A 61 5.87 -12.77 -14.70
C PRO A 61 5.20 -13.00 -16.05
N ALA A 62 6.00 -13.01 -17.12
CA ALA A 62 5.58 -13.46 -18.44
C ALA A 62 5.39 -14.99 -18.53
N GLU A 63 5.23 -15.67 -17.39
CA GLU A 63 4.94 -17.10 -17.26
C GLU A 63 3.67 -17.31 -16.42
N PRO A 64 2.91 -18.39 -16.66
CA PRO A 64 1.67 -18.65 -15.95
C PRO A 64 1.97 -18.97 -14.49
N VAL A 65 1.90 -17.97 -13.62
CA VAL A 65 1.65 -18.20 -12.20
C VAL A 65 0.34 -18.96 -12.13
N ASP A 66 0.34 -20.15 -11.53
CA ASP A 66 -0.91 -20.82 -11.14
C ASP A 66 -1.62 -19.89 -10.13
N LEU A 67 -2.44 -18.99 -10.67
CA LEU A 67 -3.20 -18.01 -9.92
C LEU A 67 -4.05 -18.68 -8.83
N ALA A 68 -4.43 -19.95 -9.02
CA ALA A 68 -5.14 -20.70 -8.00
C ALA A 68 -4.22 -21.10 -6.83
N ALA A 69 -2.95 -21.43 -7.07
CA ALA A 69 -1.98 -21.69 -6.01
C ALA A 69 -1.67 -20.43 -5.18
N GLU A 70 -1.46 -19.29 -5.84
CA GLU A 70 -1.21 -18.04 -5.15
C GLU A 70 -2.46 -17.56 -4.38
N ASN A 71 -3.66 -17.69 -4.97
CA ASN A 71 -4.90 -17.36 -4.27
C ASN A 71 -5.12 -18.25 -3.03
N ARG A 72 -4.80 -19.55 -3.12
CA ARG A 72 -4.86 -20.47 -1.96
C ARG A 72 -3.89 -20.04 -0.86
N ARG A 73 -2.65 -19.69 -1.22
CA ARG A 73 -1.63 -19.20 -0.27
C ARG A 73 -2.08 -17.93 0.43
N LEU A 74 -2.52 -16.93 -0.34
CA LEU A 74 -2.99 -15.65 0.20
C LEU A 74 -4.23 -15.81 1.09
N ARG A 75 -5.15 -16.72 0.75
CA ARG A 75 -6.30 -17.04 1.61
C ARG A 75 -5.88 -17.68 2.94
N ALA A 76 -4.87 -18.54 2.92
CA ALA A 76 -4.35 -19.15 4.14
C ALA A 76 -3.71 -18.10 5.07
N GLU A 77 -2.87 -17.22 4.50
CA GLU A 77 -2.21 -16.14 5.24
C GLU A 77 -3.21 -15.13 5.84
N LEU A 78 -4.26 -14.78 5.09
CA LEU A 78 -5.36 -13.94 5.59
C LEU A 78 -6.15 -14.60 6.71
N ALA A 79 -6.39 -15.92 6.65
CA ALA A 79 -7.12 -16.65 7.68
C ALA A 79 -6.31 -16.70 8.99
N GLU A 80 -5.02 -16.95 8.90
CA GLU A 80 -4.11 -16.96 10.05
C GLU A 80 -4.02 -15.58 10.71
N THR A 81 -3.86 -14.53 9.90
CA THR A 81 -3.80 -13.14 10.37
C THR A 81 -5.10 -12.71 11.06
N LYS A 82 -6.26 -13.10 10.53
CA LYS A 82 -7.56 -12.81 11.18
C LYS A 82 -7.69 -13.53 12.52
N ARG A 83 -7.26 -14.79 12.59
CA ARG A 83 -7.30 -15.57 13.83
C ARG A 83 -6.42 -14.95 14.91
N ALA A 84 -5.20 -14.54 14.56
CA ALA A 84 -4.30 -13.85 15.48
C ALA A 84 -4.92 -12.54 15.99
N ASN A 85 -5.52 -11.75 15.09
CA ASN A 85 -6.21 -10.52 15.45
C ASN A 85 -7.41 -10.75 16.38
N GLU A 86 -8.19 -11.82 16.19
CA GLU A 86 -9.30 -12.14 17.09
C GLU A 86 -8.83 -12.51 18.49
N ILE A 87 -7.73 -13.25 18.60
CA ILE A 87 -7.12 -13.60 19.90
C ILE A 87 -6.63 -12.31 20.60
N LEU A 88 -5.91 -11.46 19.87
CA LEU A 88 -5.42 -10.19 20.41
C LEU A 88 -6.56 -9.27 20.84
N LYS A 89 -7.62 -9.14 20.04
CA LYS A 89 -8.81 -8.35 20.39
C LYS A 89 -9.50 -8.88 21.65
N LYS A 90 -9.66 -10.20 21.77
CA LYS A 90 -10.24 -10.83 22.97
C LYS A 90 -9.38 -10.60 24.21
N ALA A 91 -8.06 -10.72 24.08
CA ALA A 91 -7.13 -10.42 25.17
C ALA A 91 -7.23 -8.94 25.59
N SER A 92 -7.20 -8.00 24.64
CA SER A 92 -7.33 -6.58 24.92
C SER A 92 -8.68 -6.24 25.59
N ALA A 93 -9.79 -6.82 25.13
CA ALA A 93 -11.10 -6.61 25.74
C ALA A 93 -11.18 -7.15 27.17
N PHE A 94 -10.59 -8.32 27.43
CA PHE A 94 -10.50 -8.90 28.78
C PHE A 94 -9.73 -7.98 29.72
N PHE A 95 -8.55 -7.51 29.33
CA PHE A 95 -7.74 -6.62 30.17
C PHE A 95 -8.38 -5.24 30.38
N ALA A 96 -9.07 -4.69 29.38
CA ALA A 96 -9.79 -3.42 29.51
C ALA A 96 -11.03 -3.49 30.42
N SER A 97 -11.61 -4.68 30.63
CA SER A 97 -12.73 -4.87 31.58
C SER A 97 -12.28 -5.04 33.03
N MET A 98 -10.98 -5.19 33.27
CA MET A 98 -10.38 -5.42 34.58
C MET A 98 -9.80 -4.13 35.22
N SER A 99 -9.91 -3.01 34.49
CA SER A 99 -9.57 -1.64 34.89
C SER A 99 -10.84 -0.83 35.13
#